data_AF-A0A1N6L858-F1
#
_entry.id   AF-A0A1N6L858-F1
#
_cell.length_a   1.000
_cell.length_b   1.000
_cell.length_c   1.000
_cell.angle_alpha   90.00
_cell.angle_beta   90.00
_cell.angle_gamma   90.00
#
_symmetry.space_group_name_H-M   'P 1'
#
loop_
_entity.id
_entity.type
_entity.pdbx_description
1 polymer ?
#
loop_
_entity_poly.entity_id
_entity_poly.type
_entity_poly.pdbx_seq_one_letter_code
_entity_poly.pdbx_strand_id
1 'polypeptide(L)'
;MGLSCAKCGSTEILTDIPVISDNLPTGAVSALAYRRPGARVFKRPITHPFLARVCGICGFAEFYVENPKGLLAVAKQVDTDV
;
A
#
# COMPACT_ATOMS: atom_id res chain seq x y z
N MET A 1 -12.12 21.12 -2.28
CA MET A 1 -12.83 19.91 -1.81
C MET A 1 -11.98 19.26 -0.74
N GLY A 2 -12.53 19.14 0.48
CA GLY A 2 -11.83 18.50 1.60
C GLY A 2 -11.95 16.98 1.54
N LEU A 3 -11.08 16.29 2.27
CA LEU A 3 -11.12 14.84 2.42
C LEU A 3 -12.32 14.46 3.30
N SER A 4 -13.15 13.51 2.85
CA SER A 4 -14.30 13.00 3.58
C SER A 4 -14.31 11.48 3.62
N CYS A 5 -14.84 10.90 4.69
CA CYS A 5 -14.97 9.46 4.86
C CYS A 5 -15.88 8.89 3.77
N ALA A 6 -15.39 7.93 2.99
CA ALA A 6 -16.18 7.25 1.95
C ALA A 6 -17.38 6.46 2.53
N LYS A 7 -17.34 6.12 3.82
CA LYS A 7 -18.40 5.36 4.50
C LYS A 7 -19.49 6.23 5.13
N CYS A 8 -19.13 7.31 5.84
CA CYS A 8 -20.10 8.11 6.61
C CYS A 8 -20.11 9.61 6.26
N GLY A 9 -19.26 10.08 5.34
CA GLY A 9 -19.20 11.47 4.91
C GLY A 9 -18.50 12.44 5.87
N SER A 10 -18.08 12.00 7.07
CA SER A 10 -17.38 12.87 8.02
C SER A 10 -16.05 13.40 7.47
N THR A 11 -15.71 14.64 7.83
CA THR A 11 -14.43 15.30 7.50
C THR A 11 -13.35 15.07 8.54
N GLU A 12 -13.69 14.45 9.69
CA GLU A 12 -12.75 14.10 10.74
C GLU A 12 -11.92 12.89 10.33
N ILE A 13 -10.85 13.14 9.56
CA ILE A 13 -9.98 12.12 8.98
C ILE A 13 -8.55 12.29 9.50
N LEU A 14 -8.03 11.22 10.11
CA LEU A 14 -6.62 11.06 10.42
C LEU A 14 -5.90 10.57 9.16
N THR A 15 -4.83 11.24 8.73
CA THR A 15 -4.03 10.85 7.56
C THR A 15 -2.64 10.38 7.96
N ASP A 16 -1.98 9.70 7.03
CA ASP A 16 -0.55 9.33 7.12
C ASP A 16 -0.22 8.49 8.36
N ILE A 17 -1.19 7.70 8.84
CA ILE A 17 -1.01 6.82 9.99
C ILE A 17 -0.20 5.60 9.56
N PRO A 18 0.98 5.33 10.15
CA PRO A 18 1.76 4.15 9.80
C PRO A 18 1.02 2.87 10.20
N VAL A 19 1.04 1.87 9.32
CA VAL A 19 0.46 0.55 9.59
C VAL A 19 1.56 -0.37 10.10
N ILE A 20 1.45 -0.79 11.35
CA ILE A 20 2.46 -1.60 12.02
C ILE A 20 1.94 -3.00 12.38
N SER A 21 2.86 -3.97 12.45
CA SER A 21 2.66 -5.36 12.85
C SER A 21 3.87 -5.83 13.64
N ASP A 22 3.64 -6.32 14.86
CA ASP A 22 4.69 -6.80 15.76
C ASP A 22 5.37 -8.08 15.26
N ASN A 23 4.79 -8.74 14.26
CA ASN A 23 5.31 -9.96 13.65
C ASN A 23 6.27 -9.70 12.47
N LEU A 24 6.58 -8.44 12.16
CA LEU A 24 7.48 -8.08 11.06
C LEU A 24 8.79 -7.48 11.58
N PRO A 25 9.96 -7.81 10.98
CA PRO A 25 11.26 -7.31 11.44
C PRO A 25 11.39 -5.78 11.48
N THR A 26 10.73 -5.09 10.55
CA THR A 26 10.71 -3.62 10.47
C THR A 26 9.49 -3.01 11.15
N GLY A 27 8.57 -3.84 11.65
CA GLY A 27 7.25 -3.42 12.13
C GLY A 27 6.30 -2.94 11.02
N ALA A 28 6.77 -2.41 9.89
CA ALA A 28 5.91 -1.81 8.87
C ALA A 28 5.22 -2.85 7.97
N VAL A 29 3.89 -2.77 7.87
CA VAL A 29 3.13 -3.52 6.87
C VAL A 29 3.32 -2.86 5.51
N SER A 30 3.69 -3.63 4.50
CA SER A 30 4.07 -3.12 3.18
C SER A 30 3.34 -3.83 2.04
N ALA A 31 3.04 -3.08 0.97
CA ALA A 31 2.68 -3.66 -0.32
C ALA A 31 3.94 -4.23 -0.98
N LEU A 32 3.79 -5.41 -1.58
CA LEU A 32 4.88 -6.12 -2.23
C LEU A 32 4.53 -6.38 -3.69
N ALA A 33 5.46 -6.07 -4.60
CA ALA A 33 5.37 -6.46 -6.00
C ALA A 33 6.66 -7.17 -6.44
N TYR A 34 6.50 -8.26 -7.21
CA TYR A 34 7.61 -9.00 -7.79
C TYR A 34 7.85 -8.58 -9.24
N ARG A 35 9.12 -8.36 -9.59
CA ARG A 35 9.53 -8.28 -11.00
C ARG A 35 9.43 -9.69 -11.61
N ARG A 36 8.69 -9.84 -12.71
CA ARG A 36 8.49 -11.11 -13.44
C ARG A 36 8.03 -12.26 -12.52
N PRO A 37 6.73 -12.33 -12.17
CA PRO A 37 6.20 -13.35 -11.26
C PRO A 37 6.47 -14.80 -11.73
N GLY A 38 6.67 -15.02 -13.04
CA GLY A 38 7.04 -16.32 -13.62
C GLY A 38 8.54 -16.71 -13.57
N ALA A 39 9.46 -15.80 -13.23
CA ALA A 39 10.89 -16.12 -13.20
C ALA A 39 11.24 -17.06 -12.03
N ARG A 40 12.03 -18.12 -12.24
CA ARG A 40 12.38 -19.07 -11.16
C ARG A 40 13.52 -18.60 -10.24
N VAL A 41 14.30 -17.59 -10.64
CA VAL A 41 15.49 -17.10 -9.90
C VAL A 41 15.59 -15.57 -10.01
N PHE A 42 16.19 -14.89 -9.01
CA PHE A 42 16.41 -13.43 -8.95
C PHE A 42 15.16 -12.53 -8.87
N LYS A 43 14.10 -12.98 -8.19
CA LYS A 43 13.00 -12.09 -7.80
C LYS A 43 13.47 -11.17 -6.67
N ARG A 44 13.98 -9.98 -6.97
CA ARG A 44 14.08 -8.91 -5.97
C ARG A 44 12.70 -8.23 -5.88
N PRO A 45 11.91 -8.46 -4.81
CA PRO A 45 10.66 -7.75 -4.63
C PRO A 45 10.96 -6.27 -4.41
N ILE A 46 10.05 -5.41 -4.86
CA ILE A 46 9.95 -4.05 -4.34
C ILE A 46 8.88 -4.02 -3.27
N THR A 47 9.15 -3.30 -2.20
CA THR A 47 8.25 -3.15 -1.06
C THR A 47 8.08 -1.68 -0.73
N HIS A 48 6.84 -1.24 -0.54
CA HIS A 48 6.53 0.10 -0.05
C HIS A 48 5.57 0.02 1.14
N PRO A 49 5.84 0.74 2.23
CA PRO A 49 4.98 0.72 3.42
C PRO A 49 3.59 1.26 3.11
N PHE A 50 2.60 0.76 3.86
CA PHE A 50 1.26 1.33 3.86
C PHE A 50 1.15 2.47 4.87
N LEU A 51 0.40 3.49 4.47
CA LEU A 51 -0.14 4.53 5.32
C LEU A 51 -1.66 4.40 5.33
N ALA A 52 -2.28 4.57 6.48
CA ALA A 52 -3.71 4.53 6.65
C ALA A 52 -4.30 5.94 6.70
N ARG A 53 -5.49 6.06 6.13
CA ARG A 53 -6.44 7.13 6.46
C ARG A 53 -7.55 6.52 7.30
N VAL A 54 -7.82 7.10 8.46
CA VAL A 54 -8.80 6.55 9.41
C VAL A 54 -9.81 7.62 9.76
N CYS A 55 -11.09 7.30 9.59
CA CYS A 55 -12.17 8.16 10.04
C CYS A 55 -12.25 8.16 11.57
N GLY A 56 -12.13 9.33 12.18
CA GLY A 56 -12.23 9.50 13.64
C GLY A 56 -13.63 9.25 14.20
N ILE A 57 -14.67 9.18 13.35
CA ILE A 57 -16.06 8.97 13.78
C ILE A 57 -16.49 7.51 13.66
N CYS A 58 -16.34 6.90 12.47
CA CYS A 58 -16.86 5.55 12.23
C CYS A 58 -15.78 4.47 12.15
N GLY A 59 -14.49 4.84 12.30
CA GLY A 59 -13.36 3.91 12.28
C GLY A 59 -13.04 3.31 10.91
N PHE A 60 -13.70 3.74 9.83
CA PHE A 60 -13.38 3.28 8.48
C PHE A 60 -11.94 3.63 8.13
N ALA A 61 -11.17 2.63 7.71
CA ALA A 61 -9.77 2.74 7.40
C ALA A 61 -9.49 2.37 5.94
N GLU A 62 -8.71 3.21 5.26
CA GLU A 62 -8.22 2.97 3.90
C GLU A 62 -6.70 2.97 3.90
N PHE A 63 -6.09 2.04 3.18
CA PHE A 63 -4.64 1.93 3.09
C PHE A 63 -4.13 2.43 1.74
N TYR A 64 -3.05 3.20 1.81
CA TYR A 64 -2.38 3.81 0.68
C TYR A 64 -0.91 3.44 0.72
N VAL A 65 -0.34 3.17 -0.44
CA VAL A 65 1.11 2.97 -0.59
C VAL A 65 1.75 4.31 -0.91
N GLU A 66 2.93 4.58 -0.37
CA GLU A 66 3.64 5.84 -0.60
C GLU A 66 4.05 6.02 -2.07
N ASN A 67 4.45 4.94 -2.76
CA ASN A 67 4.85 4.96 -4.17
C ASN A 67 4.03 3.98 -5.04
N PRO A 68 2.78 4.32 -5.39
CA PRO A 68 1.92 3.44 -6.20
C PRO A 68 2.44 3.29 -7.63
N LYS A 69 3.12 4.31 -8.19
CA LYS A 69 3.67 4.26 -9.55
C LYS A 69 4.83 3.27 -9.65
N GLY A 70 5.71 3.24 -8.66
CA GLY A 70 6.81 2.26 -8.59
C GLY A 70 6.29 0.82 -8.53
N LEU A 71 5.28 0.58 -7.68
CA LEU A 71 4.60 -0.71 -7.59
C LEU A 71 3.98 -1.13 -8.92
N LEU A 72 3.23 -0.24 -9.56
CA LEU A 72 2.58 -0.51 -10.84
C LEU A 72 3.60 -0.81 -11.95
N ALA A 73 4.69 -0.05 -12.02
CA ALA A 73 5.71 -0.25 -13.03
C ALA A 73 6.34 -1.64 -12.93
N VAL A 74 6.66 -2.11 -11.71
CA VAL A 74 7.20 -3.47 -11.53
C VAL A 74 6.15 -4.54 -11.80
N ALA A 75 4.91 -4.34 -11.36
CA ALA A 75 3.82 -5.27 -11.59
C ALA A 75 3.41 -5.38 -13.07
N LYS A 76 3.77 -4.42 -13.92
CA LYS A 76 3.51 -4.44 -15.37
C LYS A 76 4.67 -4.96 -16.22
N GLN A 77 5.88 -5.12 -15.67
CA GLN A 77 7.04 -5.75 -16.35
C GLN A 77 6.87 -7.28 -16.55
N VAL A 78 5.63 -7.75 -16.60
CA VAL A 78 5.25 -9.16 -16.53
C VAL A 78 5.15 -9.79 -17.92
N ASP A 79 4.95 -9.03 -19.00
CA ASP A 79 4.69 -9.58 -20.34
C ASP A 79 5.47 -8.85 -21.45
N THR A 80 6.78 -9.11 -21.61
CA THR A 80 7.48 -8.72 -22.86
C THR A 80 8.57 -9.68 -23.31
N ASP A 81 8.64 -10.90 -22.77
CA ASP A 81 9.56 -11.93 -23.24
C ASP A 81 8.78 -13.19 -23.67
N VAL A 82 7.99 -13.07 -24.75
CA VAL A 82 7.56 -14.19 -25.59
C VAL A 82 8.18 -14.01 -26.97
#